data_AF-A0A9E4C7I2-F1
#
_entry.id   AF-A0A9E4C7I2-F1
#
_cell.length_a   1.000
_cell.length_b   1.000
_cell.length_c   1.000
_cell.angle_alpha   90.00
_cell.angle_beta   90.00
_cell.angle_gamma   90.00
#
_symmetry.space_group_name_H-M   'P 1'
#
loop_
_entity.id
_entity.type
_entity.pdbx_description
1 polymer ?
#
loop_
_entity_poly.entity_id
_entity_poly.type
_entity_poly.pdbx_seq_one_letter_code
_entity_poly.pdbx_strand_id
1 'polypeptide(L)'
;FARMINVYIDRVVKLRPWVDKIFAAQTVAEQREIFDNHLRDKFWTKPLRFAMQRDSTMSMLGVPRSQRIHLEENYEGGILAFLNDCLESVFARLPIQDNYFWRVYCTGSYTPECCPEYLKPDNFERLKSGLADKVSTHTDSVQGFLDNHEIDISRFVLLDHMDWLCDKHFPVLEAEWQAIVRRAAPTARVIWRSGGVHTDFVDRVEVDVDGKLCRVGELLTYHRNLAEELHEKDRVHTYGSFHIADLAA
;
A
#
# COMPACT_ATOMS: atom_id res chain seq x y z
N PHE A 1 10.39 12.88 -5.01
CA PHE A 1 9.55 13.11 -3.81
C PHE A 1 10.38 13.22 -2.52
N ALA A 2 11.03 12.14 -2.04
CA ALA A 2 11.79 12.10 -0.77
C ALA A 2 12.71 13.31 -0.52
N ARG A 3 13.51 13.71 -1.51
CA ARG A 3 14.40 14.88 -1.42
C ARG A 3 13.67 16.17 -1.08
N MET A 4 12.47 16.38 -1.64
CA MET A 4 11.67 17.59 -1.39
C MET A 4 11.14 17.61 0.04
N ILE A 5 10.66 16.46 0.54
CA ILE A 5 10.20 16.32 1.93
C ILE A 5 11.35 16.57 2.91
N ASN A 6 12.55 16.06 2.65
CA ASN A 6 13.71 16.36 3.49
C ASN A 6 14.07 17.84 3.49
N VAL A 7 14.08 18.49 2.33
CA VAL A 7 14.29 19.96 2.26
C VAL A 7 13.23 20.72 3.05
N TYR A 8 11.97 20.29 2.99
CA TYR A 8 10.89 20.88 3.79
C TYR A 8 11.13 20.70 5.30
N ILE A 9 11.43 19.47 5.74
CA ILE A 9 11.74 19.12 7.14
C ILE A 9 12.92 19.95 7.65
N ASP A 10 13.99 20.08 6.87
CA ASP A 10 15.25 20.69 7.29
C ASP A 10 15.19 22.22 7.25
N ARG A 11 14.63 22.78 6.18
CA ARG A 11 14.75 24.22 5.89
C ARG A 11 13.47 25.01 6.19
N VAL A 12 12.30 24.40 6.07
CA VAL A 12 11.02 25.10 6.22
C VAL A 12 10.48 24.94 7.63
N VAL A 13 10.22 23.70 8.07
CA VAL A 13 9.67 23.44 9.42
C VAL A 13 10.74 23.23 10.48
N LYS A 14 12.00 23.01 10.07
CA LYS A 14 13.18 22.83 10.95
C LYS A 14 12.96 21.75 12.03
N LEU A 15 12.35 20.62 11.63
CA LEU A 15 11.99 19.51 12.52
C LEU A 15 13.03 18.39 12.53
N ARG A 16 14.15 18.51 11.80
CA ARG A 16 15.20 17.49 11.69
C ARG A 16 15.60 16.85 13.03
N PRO A 17 15.92 17.61 14.10
CA PRO A 17 16.32 17.00 15.37
C PRO A 17 15.24 16.10 15.99
N TRP A 18 13.96 16.42 15.78
CA TRP A 18 12.84 15.65 16.30
C TRP A 18 12.54 14.42 15.45
N VAL A 19 12.70 14.54 14.12
CA VAL A 19 12.64 13.40 13.21
C VAL A 19 13.75 12.41 13.55
N ASP A 20 14.99 12.85 13.74
CA ASP A 20 16.09 11.94 14.06
C ASP A 20 15.88 11.28 15.44
N LYS A 21 15.36 12.03 16.43
CA LYS A 21 14.98 11.49 17.74
C LYS A 21 13.88 10.43 17.63
N ILE A 22 12.86 10.61 16.78
CA ILE A 22 11.79 9.63 16.65
C ILE A 22 12.33 8.29 16.12
N PHE A 23 13.25 8.32 15.15
CA PHE A 23 13.89 7.12 14.60
C PHE A 23 14.95 6.49 15.52
N ALA A 24 15.32 7.18 16.60
CA ALA A 24 16.20 6.68 17.65
C ALA A 24 15.44 6.21 18.90
N ALA A 25 14.12 6.49 18.99
CA ALA A 25 13.30 6.11 20.13
C ALA A 25 13.28 4.58 20.31
N GLN A 26 13.40 4.14 21.57
CA GLN A 26 13.49 2.71 21.91
C GLN A 26 12.12 2.11 22.24
N THR A 27 11.11 2.95 22.45
CA THR A 27 9.74 2.52 22.78
C THR A 27 8.71 3.36 22.03
N VAL A 28 7.54 2.76 21.77
CA VAL A 28 6.40 3.47 21.18
C VAL A 28 5.93 4.63 22.07
N ALA A 29 6.07 4.51 23.39
CA ALA A 29 5.70 5.57 24.33
C ALA A 29 6.57 6.83 24.16
N GLU A 30 7.90 6.67 24.10
CA GLU A 30 8.84 7.76 23.83
C GLU A 30 8.60 8.38 22.44
N GLN A 31 8.43 7.53 21.42
CA GLN A 31 8.09 7.94 20.06
C GLN A 31 6.81 8.81 20.04
N ARG A 32 5.76 8.38 20.74
CA ARG A 32 4.49 9.11 20.82
C ARG A 32 4.64 10.46 21.50
N GLU A 33 5.41 10.54 22.59
CA GLU A 33 5.70 11.81 23.26
C GLU A 33 6.39 12.81 22.32
N ILE A 34 7.38 12.34 21.54
CA ILE A 34 8.06 13.18 20.54
C ILE A 34 7.07 13.64 19.46
N PHE A 35 6.24 12.73 18.95
CA PHE A 35 5.27 13.05 17.92
C PHE A 35 4.27 14.12 18.39
N ASP A 36 3.63 13.90 19.54
CA ASP A 36 2.59 14.77 20.08
C ASP A 36 3.13 16.16 20.45
N ASN A 37 4.31 16.23 21.09
CA ASN A 37 4.85 17.50 21.58
C ASN A 37 5.59 18.32 20.52
N HIS A 38 6.10 17.67 19.46
CA HIS A 38 7.07 18.32 18.56
C HIS A 38 6.77 18.20 17.07
N LEU A 39 6.04 17.18 16.61
CA LEU A 39 5.84 16.94 15.18
C LEU A 39 4.40 17.22 14.72
N ARG A 40 3.40 16.69 15.43
CA ARG A 40 1.98 16.64 15.05
C ARG A 40 1.47 17.94 14.41
N ASP A 41 1.55 19.05 15.14
CA ASP A 41 0.98 20.32 14.67
C ASP A 41 1.94 21.14 13.80
N LYS A 42 3.25 20.90 13.93
CA LYS A 42 4.28 21.70 13.24
C LYS A 42 4.53 21.24 11.82
N PHE A 43 4.28 19.96 11.52
CA PHE A 43 4.49 19.40 10.20
C PHE A 43 3.50 19.97 9.17
N TRP A 44 2.25 20.24 9.57
CA TRP A 44 1.18 20.61 8.64
C TRP A 44 1.00 22.13 8.49
N THR A 45 1.91 22.79 7.77
CA THR A 45 1.79 24.23 7.49
C THR A 45 0.65 24.56 6.51
N LYS A 46 0.12 25.79 6.54
CA LYS A 46 -0.96 26.23 5.62
C LYS A 46 -0.65 25.98 4.14
N PRO A 47 0.56 26.28 3.62
CA PRO A 47 0.90 25.97 2.23
C PRO A 47 0.91 24.47 1.92
N LEU A 48 1.38 23.64 2.86
CA LEU A 48 1.40 22.18 2.67
C LEU A 48 -0.03 21.62 2.64
N ARG A 49 -0.89 22.05 3.58
CA ARG A 49 -2.30 21.68 3.60
C ARG A 49 -3.00 22.07 2.29
N PHE A 50 -2.78 23.29 1.81
CA PHE A 50 -3.30 23.75 0.53
C PHE A 50 -2.80 22.90 -0.65
N ALA A 51 -1.51 22.55 -0.68
CA ALA A 51 -0.97 21.72 -1.73
C ALA A 51 -1.57 20.30 -1.73
N MET A 52 -1.74 19.69 -0.54
CA MET A 52 -2.28 18.34 -0.41
C MET A 52 -3.78 18.24 -0.76
N GLN A 53 -4.51 19.36 -0.69
CA GLN A 53 -5.91 19.44 -1.13
C GLN A 53 -6.08 19.50 -2.66
N ARG A 54 -4.99 19.56 -3.46
CA ARG A 54 -5.09 19.66 -4.92
C ARG A 54 -5.01 18.31 -5.61
N ASP A 55 -5.91 18.10 -6.56
CA ASP A 55 -5.94 16.94 -7.46
C ASP A 55 -4.60 16.66 -8.12
N SER A 56 -3.95 17.68 -8.66
CA SER A 56 -2.65 17.58 -9.32
C SER A 56 -1.56 17.04 -8.39
N THR A 57 -1.58 17.47 -7.12
CA THR A 57 -0.58 17.04 -6.14
C THR A 57 -0.78 15.58 -5.77
N MET A 58 -2.03 15.21 -5.50
CA MET A 58 -2.41 13.85 -5.14
C MET A 58 -2.17 12.86 -6.27
N SER A 59 -2.48 13.22 -7.53
CA SER A 59 -2.14 12.38 -8.69
C SER A 59 -0.63 12.12 -8.79
N MET A 60 0.22 13.11 -8.49
CA MET A 60 1.68 12.92 -8.46
C MET A 60 2.15 12.03 -7.30
N LEU A 61 1.35 11.90 -6.24
CA LEU A 61 1.60 10.97 -5.13
C LEU A 61 0.99 9.59 -5.37
N GLY A 62 0.43 9.34 -6.56
CA GLY A 62 -0.21 8.07 -6.88
C GLY A 62 -1.61 7.92 -6.29
N VAL A 63 -2.27 9.02 -5.91
CA VAL A 63 -3.65 9.01 -5.39
C VAL A 63 -4.62 9.48 -6.49
N PRO A 64 -5.43 8.57 -7.08
CA PRO A 64 -6.42 8.93 -8.10
C PRO A 64 -7.50 9.85 -7.54
N ARG A 65 -8.19 10.54 -8.46
CA ARG A 65 -9.30 11.44 -8.10
C ARG A 65 -10.47 10.69 -7.45
N SER A 66 -10.76 9.47 -7.91
CA SER A 66 -11.81 8.60 -7.35
C SER A 66 -11.54 8.28 -5.88
N GLN A 67 -10.32 7.88 -5.52
CA GLN A 67 -9.92 7.66 -4.11
C GLN A 67 -10.08 8.93 -3.27
N ARG A 68 -9.71 10.11 -3.78
CA ARG A 68 -9.88 11.36 -3.04
C ARG A 68 -11.35 11.70 -2.79
N ILE A 69 -12.19 11.63 -3.83
CA ILE A 69 -13.63 11.88 -3.68
C ILE A 69 -14.22 10.92 -2.65
N HIS A 70 -13.86 9.64 -2.75
CA HIS A 70 -14.31 8.63 -1.77
C HIS A 70 -13.86 8.97 -0.34
N LEU A 71 -12.63 9.42 -0.13
CA LEU A 71 -12.15 9.85 1.19
C LEU A 71 -12.83 11.15 1.66
N GLU A 72 -13.10 12.10 0.77
CA GLU A 72 -13.79 13.35 1.11
C GLU A 72 -15.26 13.10 1.49
N GLU A 73 -15.91 12.10 0.89
CA GLU A 73 -17.30 11.74 1.17
C GLU A 73 -17.45 10.84 2.40
N ASN A 74 -16.50 9.94 2.66
CA ASN A 74 -16.65 8.87 3.66
C ASN A 74 -15.70 8.99 4.87
N TYR A 75 -14.73 9.90 4.84
CA TYR A 75 -13.79 10.12 5.95
C TYR A 75 -14.00 11.50 6.56
N GLU A 76 -14.30 11.55 7.87
CA GLU A 76 -14.48 12.82 8.56
C GLU A 76 -13.18 13.64 8.53
N GLY A 77 -13.24 14.88 7.99
CA GLY A 77 -12.06 15.72 7.77
C GLY A 77 -11.30 15.45 6.46
N GLY A 78 -11.79 14.51 5.64
CA GLY A 78 -11.33 14.23 4.28
C GLY A 78 -9.87 13.80 4.18
N ILE A 79 -9.26 14.06 3.01
CA ILE A 79 -7.90 13.60 2.69
C ILE A 79 -6.83 14.05 3.70
N LEU A 80 -6.97 15.25 4.29
CA LEU A 80 -5.99 15.75 5.26
C LEU A 80 -6.08 15.02 6.60
N ALA A 81 -7.29 14.68 7.05
CA ALA A 81 -7.47 13.89 8.25
C ALA A 81 -6.92 12.48 8.04
N PHE A 82 -7.26 11.85 6.91
CA PHE A 82 -6.71 10.54 6.53
C PHE A 82 -5.18 10.54 6.51
N LEU A 83 -4.54 11.50 5.82
CA LEU A 83 -3.08 11.59 5.79
C LEU A 83 -2.47 11.82 7.18
N ASN A 84 -3.15 12.58 8.05
CA ASN A 84 -2.71 12.78 9.42
C ASN A 84 -2.80 11.49 10.23
N ASP A 85 -3.87 10.72 10.07
CA ASP A 85 -4.08 9.46 10.78
C ASP A 85 -3.10 8.38 10.30
N CYS A 86 -2.75 8.37 9.00
CA CYS A 86 -1.65 7.57 8.49
C CYS A 86 -0.32 7.91 9.16
N LEU A 87 0.03 9.20 9.21
CA LEU A 87 1.25 9.65 9.86
C LEU A 87 1.24 9.34 11.37
N GLU A 88 0.11 9.53 12.05
CA GLU A 88 -0.01 9.18 13.47
C GLU A 88 0.18 7.68 13.70
N SER A 89 -0.44 6.84 12.86
CA SER A 89 -0.31 5.39 12.99
C SER A 89 1.15 4.94 12.86
N VAL A 90 1.88 5.49 11.89
CA VAL A 90 3.30 5.20 11.68
C VAL A 90 4.19 5.80 12.77
N PHE A 91 4.02 7.08 13.09
CA PHE A 91 4.95 7.84 13.93
C PHE A 91 4.54 7.89 15.40
N ALA A 92 3.40 7.34 15.81
CA ALA A 92 2.99 7.32 17.23
C ALA A 92 2.42 5.98 17.73
N ARG A 93 2.03 5.05 16.85
CA ARG A 93 1.39 3.79 17.27
C ARG A 93 2.21 2.55 16.92
N LEU A 94 2.78 2.51 15.71
CA LEU A 94 3.64 1.41 15.26
C LEU A 94 5.10 1.63 15.68
N PRO A 95 5.86 0.57 16.01
CA PRO A 95 7.29 0.70 16.25
C PRO A 95 7.99 1.29 15.02
N ILE A 96 8.54 2.51 15.14
CA ILE A 96 9.27 3.14 14.03
C ILE A 96 10.70 2.61 13.88
N GLN A 97 11.25 2.01 14.95
CA GLN A 97 12.65 1.58 15.05
C GLN A 97 13.06 0.60 13.93
N ASP A 98 12.20 -0.36 13.60
CA ASP A 98 12.42 -1.36 12.57
C ASP A 98 11.80 -0.96 11.22
N ASN A 99 11.16 0.21 11.15
CA ASN A 99 10.42 0.70 9.99
C ASN A 99 11.33 1.29 8.90
N TYR A 100 12.03 0.39 8.18
CA TYR A 100 12.93 0.77 7.10
C TYR A 100 12.23 1.49 5.93
N PHE A 101 10.91 1.35 5.77
CA PHE A 101 10.16 2.03 4.72
C PHE A 101 10.20 3.54 4.92
N TRP A 102 9.84 4.01 6.11
CA TRP A 102 9.85 5.43 6.42
C TRP A 102 11.26 5.96 6.71
N ARG A 103 12.15 5.13 7.29
CA ARG A 103 13.55 5.52 7.56
C ARG A 103 14.25 6.04 6.30
N VAL A 104 14.20 5.31 5.19
CA VAL A 104 14.92 5.73 3.98
C VAL A 104 14.36 7.04 3.41
N TYR A 105 13.05 7.26 3.50
CA TYR A 105 12.44 8.52 3.09
C TYR A 105 12.87 9.70 3.98
N CYS A 106 13.03 9.49 5.29
CA CYS A 106 13.36 10.55 6.23
C CYS A 106 14.86 10.77 6.45
N THR A 107 15.70 9.76 6.22
CA THR A 107 17.15 9.81 6.53
C THR A 107 18.02 9.61 5.28
N GLY A 108 17.45 9.18 4.16
CA GLY A 108 18.16 8.95 2.90
C GLY A 108 19.02 7.68 2.88
N SER A 109 18.99 6.85 3.93
CA SER A 109 19.79 5.63 4.01
C SER A 109 19.12 4.56 4.89
N TYR A 110 19.59 3.32 4.75
CA TYR A 110 19.27 2.21 5.66
C TYR A 110 20.39 2.03 6.69
N THR A 111 20.08 1.35 7.79
CA THR A 111 21.11 0.82 8.71
C THR A 111 21.12 -0.70 8.68
N PRO A 112 22.20 -1.38 9.11
CA PRO A 112 22.21 -2.84 9.18
C PRO A 112 21.05 -3.42 10.01
N GLU A 113 20.64 -2.72 11.06
CA GLU A 113 19.55 -3.11 11.96
C GLU A 113 18.16 -2.78 11.40
N CYS A 114 18.08 -1.83 10.47
CA CYS A 114 16.82 -1.32 9.92
C CYS A 114 16.93 -1.19 8.38
N CYS A 115 16.87 -2.34 7.72
CA CYS A 115 16.91 -2.48 6.26
C CYS A 115 15.91 -3.55 5.78
N PRO A 116 15.51 -3.53 4.49
CA PRO A 116 14.75 -4.61 3.88
C PRO A 116 15.40 -5.98 4.08
N GLU A 117 14.59 -7.02 4.25
CA GLU A 117 15.08 -8.39 4.50
C GLU A 117 16.10 -8.88 3.47
N TYR A 118 15.93 -8.50 2.21
CA TYR A 118 16.83 -8.87 1.11
C TYR A 118 18.19 -8.17 1.15
N LEU A 119 18.37 -7.13 1.97
CA LEU A 119 19.67 -6.48 2.19
C LEU A 119 20.44 -7.04 3.38
N LYS A 120 19.81 -7.88 4.21
CA LYS A 120 20.52 -8.54 5.31
C LYS A 120 21.56 -9.52 4.73
N PRO A 121 22.80 -9.58 5.25
CA PRO A 121 23.89 -10.34 4.65
C PRO A 121 23.53 -11.78 4.28
N ASP A 122 22.95 -12.53 5.22
CA ASP A 122 22.59 -13.94 5.00
C ASP A 122 21.53 -14.11 3.91
N ASN A 123 20.54 -13.20 3.85
CA ASN A 123 19.50 -13.25 2.83
C ASN A 123 20.02 -12.81 1.46
N PHE A 124 20.88 -11.79 1.43
CA PHE A 124 21.52 -11.32 0.21
C PHE A 124 22.37 -12.42 -0.41
N GLU A 125 23.17 -13.14 0.38
CA GLU A 125 23.98 -14.24 -0.12
C GLU A 125 23.11 -15.41 -0.63
N ARG A 126 21.99 -15.71 0.02
CA ARG A 126 21.02 -16.70 -0.48
C ARG A 126 20.39 -16.29 -1.81
N LEU A 127 20.05 -15.00 -1.97
CA LEU A 127 19.54 -14.45 -3.23
C LEU A 127 20.58 -14.58 -4.34
N LYS A 128 21.80 -14.13 -4.06
CA LYS A 128 22.93 -14.19 -4.98
C LYS A 128 23.35 -15.60 -5.36
N SER A 129 23.12 -16.58 -4.47
CA SER A 129 23.41 -18.01 -4.70
C SER A 129 22.33 -18.74 -5.52
N GLY A 130 21.42 -18.00 -6.18
CA GLY A 130 20.49 -18.55 -7.17
C GLY A 130 19.01 -18.47 -6.82
N LEU A 131 18.62 -17.96 -5.64
CA LEU A 131 17.20 -17.68 -5.39
C LEU A 131 16.69 -16.52 -6.25
N ALA A 132 17.55 -15.56 -6.60
CA ALA A 132 17.20 -14.47 -7.51
C ALA A 132 16.82 -14.97 -8.91
N ASP A 133 17.39 -16.10 -9.36
CA ASP A 133 17.11 -16.71 -10.68
C ASP A 133 15.67 -17.25 -10.79
N LYS A 134 14.96 -17.35 -9.67
CA LYS A 134 13.54 -17.74 -9.63
C LYS A 134 12.59 -16.57 -9.85
N VAL A 135 13.11 -15.35 -10.03
CA VAL A 135 12.32 -14.14 -10.27
C VAL A 135 12.43 -13.74 -11.73
N SER A 136 11.28 -13.68 -12.41
CA SER A 136 11.17 -13.14 -13.77
C SER A 136 10.39 -11.84 -13.77
N THR A 137 10.82 -10.88 -14.58
CA THR A 137 10.11 -9.61 -14.79
C THR A 137 9.45 -9.58 -16.15
N HIS A 138 8.23 -9.07 -16.21
CA HIS A 138 7.46 -8.92 -17.45
C HIS A 138 7.02 -7.47 -17.60
N THR A 139 7.12 -6.92 -18.82
CA THR A 139 6.55 -5.60 -19.15
C THR A 139 5.25 -5.84 -19.90
N ASP A 140 4.17 -6.01 -19.15
CA ASP A 140 2.83 -6.31 -19.68
C ASP A 140 1.77 -5.83 -18.68
N SER A 141 0.51 -5.83 -19.11
CA SER A 141 -0.65 -5.83 -18.22
C SER A 141 -0.77 -7.19 -17.50
N VAL A 142 -1.46 -7.22 -16.36
CA VAL A 142 -1.76 -8.48 -15.65
C VAL A 142 -2.56 -9.41 -16.56
N GLN A 143 -3.60 -8.89 -17.22
CA GLN A 143 -4.38 -9.64 -18.19
C GLN A 143 -3.50 -10.22 -19.31
N GLY A 144 -2.70 -9.38 -19.98
CA GLY A 144 -1.84 -9.80 -21.10
C GLY A 144 -0.84 -10.88 -20.70
N PHE A 145 -0.24 -10.77 -19.51
CA PHE A 145 0.64 -11.80 -18.99
C PHE A 145 -0.10 -13.14 -18.82
N LEU A 146 -1.27 -13.11 -18.19
CA LEU A 146 -2.07 -14.32 -17.90
C LEU A 146 -2.67 -14.96 -19.15
N ASP A 147 -3.06 -14.16 -20.14
CA ASP A 147 -3.57 -14.68 -21.42
C ASP A 147 -2.45 -15.39 -22.20
N ASN A 148 -1.21 -14.88 -22.15
CA ASN A 148 -0.07 -15.41 -22.91
C ASN A 148 0.69 -16.56 -22.21
N HIS A 149 0.36 -16.92 -20.97
CA HIS A 149 1.05 -17.97 -20.22
C HIS A 149 0.08 -19.02 -19.68
N GLU A 150 0.39 -20.29 -19.93
CA GLU A 150 -0.40 -21.44 -19.45
C GLU A 150 0.14 -22.00 -18.13
N ILE A 151 0.33 -21.12 -17.14
CA ILE A 151 0.79 -21.51 -15.81
C ILE A 151 -0.31 -21.35 -14.78
N ASP A 152 -0.47 -22.36 -13.93
CA ASP A 152 -1.36 -22.28 -12.77
C ASP A 152 -0.70 -21.46 -11.66
N ILE A 153 -1.34 -20.36 -11.28
CA ILE A 153 -0.83 -19.43 -10.29
C ILE A 153 -1.54 -19.66 -8.97
N SER A 154 -0.76 -19.98 -7.95
CA SER A 154 -1.27 -20.21 -6.59
C SER A 154 -1.38 -18.93 -5.76
N ARG A 155 -0.65 -17.87 -6.09
CA ARG A 155 -0.62 -16.65 -5.28
C ARG A 155 -0.64 -15.42 -6.17
N PHE A 156 -1.61 -14.55 -5.95
CA PHE A 156 -1.72 -13.26 -6.60
C PHE A 156 -1.51 -12.16 -5.55
N VAL A 157 -0.53 -11.30 -5.78
CA VAL A 157 -0.23 -10.14 -4.91
C VAL A 157 -0.46 -8.89 -5.73
N LEU A 158 -1.67 -8.35 -5.62
CA LEU A 158 -2.11 -7.17 -6.34
C LEU A 158 -1.95 -5.95 -5.43
N LEU A 159 -1.76 -4.78 -6.03
CA LEU A 159 -1.70 -3.52 -5.30
C LEU A 159 -3.00 -2.73 -5.58
N ASP A 160 -2.91 -1.41 -5.62
CA ASP A 160 -4.04 -0.50 -5.77
C ASP A 160 -4.35 -0.15 -7.23
N HIS A 161 -3.74 -0.81 -8.21
CA HIS A 161 -3.97 -0.51 -9.62
C HIS A 161 -5.45 -0.68 -10.02
N MET A 162 -6.18 -1.59 -9.36
CA MET A 162 -7.60 -1.79 -9.59
C MET A 162 -8.48 -0.58 -9.21
N ASP A 163 -8.04 0.28 -8.28
CA ASP A 163 -8.75 1.52 -7.92
C ASP A 163 -8.80 2.52 -9.09
N TRP A 164 -7.83 2.42 -10.00
CA TRP A 164 -7.78 3.22 -11.22
C TRP A 164 -8.67 2.64 -12.31
N LEU A 165 -8.83 1.32 -12.32
CA LEU A 165 -9.64 0.61 -13.31
C LEU A 165 -11.14 0.68 -12.97
N CYS A 166 -11.51 0.56 -11.70
CA CYS A 166 -12.92 0.47 -11.31
C CYS A 166 -13.74 1.74 -11.64
N ASP A 167 -13.11 2.92 -11.68
CA ASP A 167 -13.77 4.20 -11.99
C ASP A 167 -14.04 4.39 -13.49
N LYS A 168 -13.04 4.12 -14.35
CA LYS A 168 -13.10 4.51 -15.78
C LYS A 168 -12.91 3.37 -16.78
N HIS A 169 -12.41 2.24 -16.32
CA HIS A 169 -11.99 1.11 -17.15
C HIS A 169 -12.50 -0.20 -16.58
N PHE A 170 -13.74 -0.21 -16.07
CA PHE A 170 -14.35 -1.41 -15.46
C PHE A 170 -14.33 -2.64 -16.40
N PRO A 171 -14.57 -2.52 -17.73
CA PRO A 171 -14.41 -3.66 -18.63
C PRO A 171 -12.99 -4.24 -18.69
N VAL A 172 -11.96 -3.42 -18.44
CA VAL A 172 -10.57 -3.88 -18.34
C VAL A 172 -10.35 -4.63 -17.02
N LEU A 173 -10.97 -4.17 -15.93
CA LEU A 173 -10.97 -4.89 -14.65
C LEU A 173 -11.66 -6.26 -14.77
N GLU A 174 -12.78 -6.33 -15.49
CA GLU A 174 -13.47 -7.60 -15.80
C GLU A 174 -12.58 -8.55 -16.59
N ALA A 175 -11.93 -8.05 -17.65
CA ALA A 175 -11.02 -8.85 -18.45
C ALA A 175 -9.80 -9.35 -17.65
N GLU A 176 -9.23 -8.51 -16.77
CA GLU A 176 -8.14 -8.91 -15.87
C GLU A 176 -8.58 -10.02 -14.91
N TRP A 177 -9.73 -9.87 -14.25
CA TRP A 177 -10.24 -10.90 -13.34
C TRP A 177 -10.66 -12.18 -14.04
N GLN A 178 -11.20 -12.10 -15.26
CA GLN A 178 -11.45 -13.27 -16.08
C GLN A 178 -10.16 -14.07 -16.33
N ALA A 179 -9.06 -13.37 -16.61
CA ALA A 179 -7.75 -14.00 -16.80
C ALA A 179 -7.19 -14.57 -15.48
N ILE A 180 -7.38 -13.87 -14.35
CA ILE A 180 -7.03 -14.37 -13.01
C ILE A 180 -7.77 -15.67 -12.71
N VAL A 181 -9.10 -15.70 -12.88
CA VAL A 181 -9.92 -16.89 -12.63
C VAL A 181 -9.49 -18.06 -13.51
N ARG A 182 -9.22 -17.80 -14.80
CA ARG A 182 -8.77 -18.84 -15.75
C ARG A 182 -7.40 -19.46 -15.38
N ARG A 183 -6.49 -18.69 -14.76
CA ARG A 183 -5.13 -19.11 -14.44
C ARG A 183 -4.92 -19.43 -12.96
N ALA A 184 -5.95 -19.29 -12.14
CA ALA A 184 -5.87 -19.58 -10.73
C ALA A 184 -5.74 -21.08 -10.52
N ALA A 185 -4.72 -21.49 -9.75
CA ALA A 185 -4.68 -22.84 -9.23
C ALA A 185 -5.88 -23.08 -8.28
N PRO A 186 -6.34 -24.35 -8.07
CA PRO A 186 -7.47 -24.65 -7.17
C PRO A 186 -7.31 -24.19 -5.71
N THR A 187 -6.08 -23.85 -5.29
CA THR A 187 -5.75 -23.33 -3.96
C THR A 187 -5.24 -21.89 -4.01
N ALA A 188 -5.66 -21.15 -5.04
CA ALA A 188 -5.20 -19.79 -5.27
C ALA A 188 -5.61 -18.87 -4.13
N ARG A 189 -4.68 -18.03 -3.71
CA ARG A 189 -4.93 -16.94 -2.77
C ARG A 189 -4.60 -15.62 -3.44
N VAL A 190 -5.53 -14.68 -3.33
CA VAL A 190 -5.39 -13.32 -3.82
C VAL A 190 -5.31 -12.39 -2.62
N ILE A 191 -4.30 -11.52 -2.63
CA ILE A 191 -4.23 -10.38 -1.71
C ILE A 191 -4.18 -9.09 -2.52
N TRP A 192 -4.87 -8.06 -2.04
CA TRP A 192 -4.82 -6.74 -2.65
C TRP A 192 -4.95 -5.63 -1.63
N ARG A 193 -4.53 -4.43 -2.03
CA ARG A 193 -4.66 -3.21 -1.24
C ARG A 193 -5.43 -2.17 -2.04
N SER A 194 -6.06 -1.24 -1.34
CA SER A 194 -6.76 -0.12 -1.98
C SER A 194 -6.59 1.14 -1.16
N GLY A 195 -6.62 2.29 -1.82
CA GLY A 195 -6.71 3.58 -1.15
C GLY A 195 -8.10 3.86 -0.56
N GLY A 196 -9.14 3.15 -1.02
CA GLY A 196 -10.50 3.25 -0.48
C GLY A 196 -10.68 2.43 0.80
N VAL A 197 -11.52 2.91 1.71
CA VAL A 197 -11.93 2.19 2.93
C VAL A 197 -12.98 1.12 2.59
N HIS A 198 -13.79 1.35 1.55
CA HIS A 198 -14.76 0.38 1.04
C HIS A 198 -14.46 0.03 -0.42
N THR A 199 -14.22 -1.26 -0.67
CA THR A 199 -13.75 -1.76 -1.98
C THR A 199 -14.60 -2.95 -2.43
N ASP A 200 -15.87 -2.70 -2.65
CA ASP A 200 -16.81 -3.69 -3.19
C ASP A 200 -16.68 -3.84 -4.72
N PHE A 201 -15.74 -3.13 -5.35
CA PHE A 201 -15.60 -3.14 -6.80
C PHE A 201 -15.24 -4.53 -7.32
N VAL A 202 -14.43 -5.30 -6.59
CA VAL A 202 -14.08 -6.69 -6.95
C VAL A 202 -15.32 -7.58 -6.91
N ASP A 203 -16.16 -7.45 -5.89
CA ASP A 203 -17.35 -8.28 -5.72
C ASP A 203 -18.35 -8.12 -6.87
N ARG A 204 -18.33 -6.96 -7.55
CA ARG A 204 -19.23 -6.64 -8.66
C ARG A 204 -18.69 -7.07 -10.02
N VAL A 205 -17.42 -7.46 -10.12
CA VAL A 205 -16.82 -7.91 -11.37
C VAL A 205 -17.51 -9.18 -11.86
N GLU A 206 -17.94 -9.18 -13.12
CA GLU A 206 -18.57 -10.34 -13.75
C GLU A 206 -17.56 -11.13 -14.58
N VAL A 207 -17.54 -12.45 -14.42
CA VAL A 207 -16.65 -13.39 -15.11
C VAL A 207 -17.41 -14.64 -15.56
N ASP A 208 -16.96 -15.26 -16.63
CA ASP A 208 -17.43 -16.56 -17.11
C ASP A 208 -16.65 -17.71 -16.44
N VAL A 209 -17.37 -18.61 -15.79
CA VAL A 209 -16.87 -19.88 -15.26
C VAL A 209 -17.70 -21.00 -15.88
N ASP A 210 -17.07 -21.83 -16.71
CA ASP A 210 -17.70 -22.93 -17.44
C ASP A 210 -18.99 -22.56 -18.21
N GLY A 211 -18.99 -21.39 -18.86
CA GLY A 211 -20.14 -20.89 -19.64
C GLY A 211 -21.24 -20.26 -18.79
N LYS A 212 -21.01 -20.05 -17.50
CA LYS A 212 -21.92 -19.36 -16.58
C LYS A 212 -21.30 -18.04 -16.13
N LEU A 213 -22.04 -16.96 -16.33
CA LEU A 213 -21.71 -15.66 -15.75
C LEU A 213 -21.90 -15.70 -14.23
N CYS A 214 -20.82 -15.41 -13.50
CA CYS A 214 -20.75 -15.36 -12.05
C CYS A 214 -20.11 -14.04 -11.61
N ARG A 215 -20.41 -13.60 -10.39
CA ARG A 215 -19.68 -12.47 -9.79
C ARG A 215 -18.43 -12.97 -9.10
N VAL A 216 -17.32 -12.27 -9.25
CA VAL A 216 -16.06 -12.63 -8.58
C VAL A 216 -16.25 -12.75 -7.06
N GLY A 217 -17.07 -11.89 -6.45
CA GLY A 217 -17.37 -11.98 -5.02
C GLY A 217 -18.01 -13.30 -4.58
N GLU A 218 -18.68 -14.03 -5.49
CA GLU A 218 -19.24 -15.36 -5.24
C GLU A 218 -18.18 -16.47 -5.30
N LEU A 219 -17.04 -16.20 -5.95
CA LEU A 219 -15.91 -17.11 -6.07
C LEU A 219 -14.88 -16.91 -4.93
N LEU A 220 -15.00 -15.83 -4.17
CA LEU A 220 -14.02 -15.45 -3.15
C LEU A 220 -14.46 -15.87 -1.74
N THR A 221 -13.57 -16.60 -1.06
CA THR A 221 -13.67 -16.84 0.38
C THR A 221 -12.77 -15.85 1.13
N TYR A 222 -13.39 -14.80 1.69
CA TYR A 222 -12.68 -13.72 2.37
C TYR A 222 -12.15 -14.11 3.76
N HIS A 223 -10.91 -13.70 4.04
CA HIS A 223 -10.25 -13.79 5.35
C HIS A 223 -10.22 -12.43 6.05
N ARG A 224 -11.39 -11.83 6.28
CA ARG A 224 -11.53 -10.43 6.75
C ARG A 224 -10.80 -10.16 8.07
N ASN A 225 -11.02 -11.00 9.09
CA ASN A 225 -10.37 -10.84 10.40
C ASN A 225 -8.83 -10.87 10.30
N LEU A 226 -8.29 -11.77 9.47
CA LEU A 226 -6.84 -11.85 9.26
C LEU A 226 -6.33 -10.62 8.50
N ALA A 227 -7.08 -10.16 7.50
CA ALA A 227 -6.72 -8.98 6.74
C ALA A 227 -6.71 -7.72 7.63
N GLU A 228 -7.72 -7.55 8.49
CA GLU A 228 -7.82 -6.46 9.47
C GLU A 228 -6.64 -6.50 10.47
N GLU A 229 -6.37 -7.66 11.08
CA GLU A 229 -5.26 -7.84 12.03
C GLU A 229 -3.90 -7.50 11.40
N LEU A 230 -3.68 -7.92 10.15
CA LEU A 230 -2.44 -7.65 9.42
C LEU A 230 -2.35 -6.20 8.92
N HIS A 231 -3.49 -5.58 8.59
CA HIS A 231 -3.54 -4.19 8.15
C HIS A 231 -3.14 -3.23 9.27
N GLU A 232 -3.59 -3.50 10.51
CA GLU A 232 -3.17 -2.74 11.69
C GLU A 232 -1.65 -2.77 11.89
N LYS A 233 -0.99 -3.84 11.44
CA LYS A 233 0.47 -4.05 11.55
C LYS A 233 1.24 -3.54 10.32
N ASP A 234 0.56 -2.97 9.32
CA ASP A 234 1.21 -2.46 8.12
C ASP A 234 2.13 -1.28 8.48
N ARG A 235 3.43 -1.49 8.35
CA ARG A 235 4.46 -0.49 8.65
C ARG A 235 4.48 0.69 7.68
N VAL A 236 3.92 0.56 6.48
CA VAL A 236 3.80 1.68 5.54
C VAL A 236 2.56 2.50 5.88
N HIS A 237 1.43 1.83 6.14
CA HIS A 237 0.16 2.40 6.58
C HIS A 237 -0.38 3.55 5.70
N THR A 238 -0.25 3.41 4.37
CA THR A 238 -0.71 4.40 3.38
C THR A 238 -1.97 4.01 2.64
N TYR A 239 -2.42 2.76 2.78
CA TYR A 239 -3.62 2.24 2.13
C TYR A 239 -4.81 2.28 3.10
N GLY A 240 -6.00 2.54 2.57
CA GLY A 240 -7.23 2.57 3.36
C GLY A 240 -7.79 1.18 3.67
N SER A 241 -7.38 0.16 2.90
CA SER A 241 -7.78 -1.23 3.16
C SER A 241 -6.78 -2.26 2.62
N PHE A 242 -6.84 -3.46 3.20
CA PHE A 242 -6.10 -4.64 2.80
C PHE A 242 -7.04 -5.83 2.81
N HIS A 243 -6.95 -6.69 1.79
CA HIS A 243 -7.85 -7.81 1.58
C HIS A 243 -7.08 -9.10 1.34
N ILE A 244 -7.65 -10.18 1.83
CA ILE A 244 -7.15 -11.54 1.64
C ILE A 244 -8.35 -12.41 1.30
N ALA A 245 -8.28 -13.13 0.19
CA ALA A 245 -9.30 -14.09 -0.18
C ALA A 245 -8.68 -15.33 -0.83
N ASP A 246 -9.25 -16.50 -0.55
CA ASP A 246 -9.02 -17.69 -1.37
C ASP A 246 -10.00 -17.65 -2.54
N LEU A 247 -9.51 -17.99 -3.73
CA LEU A 247 -10.30 -18.02 -4.96
C LEU A 247 -10.68 -19.47 -5.26
N ALA A 248 -11.97 -19.77 -5.22
CA ALA A 248 -12.53 -21.01 -5.70
C ALA A 248 -12.67 -20.90 -7.23
N ALA A 249 -11.64 -21.34 -7.94
CA ALA A 249 -11.66 -21.53 -9.38
C ALA A 249 -12.04 -22.97 -9.72
#